data_AF-A0A1Y1CKP1-F1
#
_entry.id   AF-A0A1Y1CKP1-F1
#
_cell.length_a   1.000
_cell.length_b   1.000
_cell.length_c   1.000
_cell.angle_alpha   90.00
_cell.angle_beta   90.00
_cell.angle_gamma   90.00
#
_symmetry.space_group_name_H-M   'P 1'
#
loop_
_entity.id
_entity.type
_entity.pdbx_description
1 polymer ?
#
loop_
_entity_poly.entity_id
_entity_poly.type
_entity_poly.pdbx_seq_one_letter_code
_entity_poly.pdbx_strand_id
1 'polypeptide(L)'
;MENVTIELVISLFALIAAFYSIYRNNRNNKLQIKVSKLEELFEVIKSLGGSYYLMAGTTYQTKAYQNPQDKTINSLKEYWMERDELLPREERDKIVKYVSRLDVLTECYTRGKLNKKIRSYHEMLVAISNYTFNGGDIIYESKFGADFVETEKYRSDTKEILDEIIKEIKV
;
A
#
# COMPACT_ATOMS: atom_id res chain seq x y z
N MET A 1 -62.68 -18.57 -10.52
CA MET A 1 -61.98 -17.30 -10.21
C MET A 1 -60.98 -17.46 -9.06
N GLU A 2 -61.17 -18.38 -8.11
CA GLU A 2 -60.24 -18.58 -6.97
C GLU A 2 -58.80 -18.99 -7.35
N ASN A 3 -58.61 -19.84 -8.37
CA ASN A 3 -57.27 -20.30 -8.77
C ASN A 3 -56.36 -19.17 -9.29
N VAL A 4 -56.93 -18.19 -10.00
CA VAL A 4 -56.18 -17.05 -10.56
C VAL A 4 -55.61 -16.17 -9.46
N THR A 5 -56.35 -15.99 -8.35
CA THR A 5 -55.88 -15.25 -7.17
C THR A 5 -54.73 -15.95 -6.45
N ILE A 6 -54.77 -17.28 -6.34
CA ILE A 6 -53.70 -18.06 -5.70
C ILE A 6 -52.42 -18.02 -6.55
N GLU A 7 -52.55 -18.18 -7.86
CA GLU A 7 -51.41 -18.08 -8.81
C GLU A 7 -50.76 -16.70 -8.78
N LEU A 8 -51.56 -15.62 -8.69
CA LEU A 8 -51.06 -14.26 -8.54
C LEU A 8 -50.28 -14.06 -7.24
N VAL A 9 -50.79 -14.59 -6.12
CA VAL A 9 -50.10 -14.52 -4.82
C VAL A 9 -48.78 -15.28 -4.85
N ILE A 10 -48.77 -16.51 -5.39
CA ILE A 10 -47.55 -17.32 -5.53
C ILE A 10 -46.52 -16.61 -6.42
N SER A 11 -46.97 -16.04 -7.55
CA SER A 11 -46.10 -15.31 -8.48
C SER A 11 -45.50 -14.05 -7.83
N LEU A 12 -46.27 -13.34 -7.01
CA LEU A 12 -45.79 -12.18 -6.26
C LEU A 12 -44.73 -12.57 -5.22
N PHE A 13 -44.94 -13.66 -4.48
CA PHE A 13 -43.94 -14.19 -3.54
C PHE A 13 -42.66 -14.64 -4.25
N ALA A 14 -42.77 -15.30 -5.41
CA ALA A 14 -41.63 -15.69 -6.22
C ALA A 14 -40.82 -14.47 -6.69
N LEU A 15 -41.50 -13.40 -7.11
CA LEU A 15 -40.88 -12.14 -7.52
C LEU A 15 -40.10 -11.49 -6.36
N ILE A 16 -40.70 -11.41 -5.17
CA ILE A 16 -40.05 -10.87 -3.96
C ILE A 16 -38.82 -11.69 -3.59
N ALA A 17 -38.92 -13.03 -3.63
CA ALA A 17 -37.80 -13.92 -3.37
C ALA A 17 -36.66 -13.72 -4.39
N ALA A 18 -37.00 -13.54 -5.67
CA ALA A 18 -36.03 -13.24 -6.72
C ALA A 18 -35.32 -11.89 -6.48
N PHE A 19 -36.06 -10.82 -6.18
CA PHE A 19 -35.48 -9.53 -5.82
C PHE A 19 -34.57 -9.61 -4.60
N TYR A 20 -35.02 -10.31 -3.55
CA TYR A 20 -34.23 -10.52 -2.34
C TYR A 20 -32.95 -11.31 -2.63
N SER A 21 -33.04 -12.35 -3.46
CA SER A 21 -31.88 -13.15 -3.89
C SER A 21 -30.88 -12.30 -4.67
N ILE A 22 -31.33 -11.50 -5.65
CA ILE A 22 -30.48 -10.59 -6.43
C ILE A 22 -29.82 -9.56 -5.51
N TYR A 23 -30.59 -8.95 -4.59
CA TYR A 23 -30.06 -7.98 -3.65
C TYR A 23 -28.98 -8.59 -2.74
N ARG A 24 -29.25 -9.78 -2.18
CA ARG A 24 -28.29 -10.52 -1.34
C ARG A 24 -27.06 -10.93 -2.12
N ASN A 25 -27.22 -11.40 -3.36
CA ASN A 25 -26.11 -11.78 -4.23
C ASN A 25 -25.22 -10.57 -4.55
N ASN A 26 -25.82 -9.43 -4.92
CA ASN A 26 -25.08 -8.19 -5.18
C ASN A 26 -24.33 -7.69 -3.94
N ARG A 27 -24.93 -7.81 -2.75
CA ARG A 27 -24.29 -7.46 -1.49
C ARG A 27 -23.10 -8.38 -1.19
N ASN A 28 -23.27 -9.69 -1.36
CA ASN A 28 -22.20 -10.67 -1.17
C ASN A 28 -21.05 -10.45 -2.15
N ASN A 29 -21.35 -10.19 -3.43
CA ASN A 29 -20.33 -9.89 -4.45
C ASN A 29 -19.54 -8.62 -4.09
N LYS A 30 -20.22 -7.56 -3.65
CA LYS A 30 -19.54 -6.33 -3.19
C LYS A 30 -18.63 -6.58 -1.99
N LEU A 31 -19.08 -7.39 -1.02
CA LEU A 31 -18.28 -7.77 0.14
C LEU A 31 -17.06 -8.60 -0.27
N GLN A 32 -17.23 -9.59 -1.15
CA GLN A 32 -16.13 -10.40 -1.66
C GLN A 32 -15.09 -9.57 -2.40
N ILE A 33 -15.52 -8.62 -3.24
CA ILE A 33 -14.61 -7.68 -3.90
C ILE A 33 -13.88 -6.84 -2.87
N LYS A 34 -14.58 -6.30 -1.85
CA LYS A 34 -13.94 -5.51 -0.79
C LYS A 34 -12.88 -6.34 -0.07
N VAL A 35 -13.20 -7.55 0.36
CA VAL A 35 -12.28 -8.45 1.07
C VAL A 35 -11.06 -8.75 0.20
N SER A 36 -11.25 -9.16 -1.05
CA SER A 36 -10.15 -9.43 -1.97
C SER A 36 -9.23 -8.21 -2.17
N LYS A 37 -9.79 -7.00 -2.21
CA LYS A 37 -8.99 -5.77 -2.36
C LYS A 37 -8.27 -5.37 -1.08
N LEU A 38 -8.82 -5.70 0.09
CA LEU A 38 -8.13 -5.54 1.37
C LEU A 38 -7.01 -6.58 1.57
N GLU A 39 -7.20 -7.82 1.09
CA GLU A 39 -6.13 -8.83 1.04
C GLU A 39 -5.01 -8.39 0.10
N GLU A 40 -5.35 -7.88 -1.08
CA GLU A 40 -4.37 -7.31 -2.01
C GLU A 40 -3.60 -6.14 -1.37
N LEU A 41 -4.30 -5.25 -0.67
CA LEU A 41 -3.68 -4.13 0.06
C LEU A 41 -2.71 -4.63 1.15
N PHE A 42 -3.09 -5.68 1.87
CA PHE A 42 -2.25 -6.31 2.88
C PHE A 42 -0.96 -6.90 2.27
N GLU A 43 -1.05 -7.57 1.13
CA GLU A 43 0.09 -8.11 0.39
C GLU A 43 1.03 -7.01 -0.13
N VAL A 44 0.46 -5.92 -0.64
CA VAL A 44 1.21 -4.74 -1.11
C VAL A 44 2.03 -4.15 0.05
N ILE A 45 1.42 -3.94 1.22
CA ILE A 45 2.12 -3.39 2.40
C ILE A 45 3.21 -4.34 2.88
N LYS A 46 2.97 -5.66 2.90
CA LYS A 46 4.01 -6.64 3.23
C LYS A 46 5.18 -6.60 2.24
N SER A 47 4.90 -6.46 0.95
CA SER A 47 5.92 -6.39 -0.10
C SER A 47 6.78 -5.13 0.05
N LEU A 48 6.14 -3.97 0.30
CA LEU A 48 6.81 -2.71 0.61
C LEU A 48 7.63 -2.81 1.92
N GLY A 49 7.17 -3.60 2.89
CA GLY A 49 7.92 -4.05 4.05
C GLY A 49 9.33 -4.52 3.71
N GLY A 50 9.44 -5.49 2.79
CA GLY A 50 10.74 -6.00 2.32
C GLY A 50 11.54 -4.95 1.56
N SER A 51 10.89 -4.20 0.67
CA SER A 51 11.55 -3.15 -0.11
C SER A 51 12.16 -2.03 0.74
N TYR A 52 11.52 -1.68 1.87
CA TYR A 52 12.07 -0.71 2.82
C TYR A 52 13.44 -1.13 3.34
N TYR A 53 13.64 -2.41 3.67
CA TYR A 53 14.93 -2.87 4.17
C TYR A 53 16.02 -2.82 3.10
N LEU A 54 15.67 -3.06 1.83
CA LEU A 54 16.59 -2.86 0.72
C LEU A 54 16.98 -1.38 0.58
N MET A 55 16.00 -0.47 0.64
CA MET A 55 16.26 0.98 0.62
C MET A 55 17.10 1.43 1.81
N ALA A 56 16.80 0.93 3.01
CA ALA A 56 17.59 1.21 4.22
C ALA A 56 19.05 0.73 4.07
N GLY A 57 19.28 -0.38 3.36
CA GLY A 57 20.62 -0.88 3.03
C GLY A 57 21.46 0.11 2.20
N THR A 58 20.81 1.00 1.42
CA THR A 58 21.49 2.02 0.59
C THR A 58 21.84 3.30 1.35
N THR A 59 21.53 3.37 2.66
CA THR A 59 21.71 4.58 3.47
C THR A 59 23.18 5.02 3.50
N TYR A 60 24.11 4.07 3.59
CA TYR A 60 25.55 4.39 3.59
C TYR A 60 25.97 5.07 2.28
N GLN A 61 25.62 4.48 1.13
CA GLN A 61 25.93 5.05 -0.20
C GLN A 61 25.32 6.45 -0.34
N THR A 62 24.11 6.64 0.18
CA THR A 62 23.42 7.93 0.09
C THR A 62 24.11 8.97 0.96
N LYS A 63 24.47 8.64 2.22
CA LYS A 63 25.23 9.53 3.11
C LYS A 63 26.63 9.84 2.58
N ALA A 64 27.32 8.87 1.99
CA ALA A 64 28.63 9.06 1.38
C ALA A 64 28.55 10.01 0.18
N TYR A 65 27.56 9.85 -0.70
CA TYR A 65 27.34 10.75 -1.84
C TYR A 65 26.97 12.17 -1.41
N GLN A 66 26.16 12.31 -0.35
CA GLN A 66 25.73 13.61 0.16
C GLN A 66 26.80 14.35 0.97
N ASN A 67 27.86 13.67 1.43
CA ASN A 67 28.90 14.25 2.26
C ASN A 67 30.09 14.73 1.42
N PRO A 68 30.32 16.05 1.25
CA PRO A 68 31.42 16.56 0.43
C PRO A 68 32.82 16.23 0.98
N GLN A 69 32.93 15.81 2.24
CA GLN A 69 34.19 15.40 2.87
C GLN A 69 34.48 13.91 2.68
N ASP A 70 33.45 13.13 2.33
CA ASP A 70 33.58 11.71 2.06
C ASP A 70 33.88 11.52 0.56
N LYS A 71 35.07 10.98 0.25
CA LYS A 71 35.51 10.76 -1.14
C LYS A 71 35.15 9.37 -1.66
N THR A 72 34.34 8.60 -0.92
CA THR A 72 33.95 7.24 -1.30
C THR A 72 33.05 7.24 -2.54
N ILE A 73 32.14 8.22 -2.66
CA ILE A 73 31.26 8.39 -3.83
C ILE A 73 31.31 9.85 -4.27
N ASN A 74 31.96 10.12 -5.40
CA ASN A 74 32.25 11.48 -5.87
C ASN A 74 31.31 11.96 -6.98
N SER A 75 30.44 11.09 -7.49
CA SER A 75 29.49 11.44 -8.52
C SER A 75 28.15 10.72 -8.36
N LEU A 76 27.10 11.34 -8.90
CA LEU A 76 25.77 10.72 -8.96
C LEU A 76 25.77 9.39 -9.74
N LYS A 77 26.67 9.27 -10.73
CA LYS A 77 26.83 8.03 -11.50
C LYS A 77 27.42 6.91 -10.64
N GLU A 78 28.45 7.21 -9.85
CA GLU A 78 29.03 6.26 -8.88
C GLU A 78 27.99 5.84 -7.85
N TYR A 79 27.20 6.80 -7.34
CA TYR A 79 26.08 6.50 -6.45
C TYR A 79 25.10 5.52 -7.06
N TRP A 80 24.67 5.75 -8.31
CA TRP A 80 23.74 4.84 -8.99
C TRP A 80 24.33 3.46 -9.22
N MET A 81 25.63 3.34 -9.51
CA MET A 81 26.28 2.04 -9.65
C MET A 81 26.22 1.26 -8.34
N GLU A 82 26.67 1.86 -7.24
CA GLU A 82 26.70 1.24 -5.90
C GLU A 82 25.28 0.91 -5.39
N ARG A 83 24.32 1.81 -5.60
CA ARG A 83 22.91 1.56 -5.26
C ARG A 83 22.35 0.39 -6.06
N ASP A 84 22.65 0.30 -7.36
CA ASP A 84 22.07 -0.73 -8.23
C ASP A 84 22.56 -2.15 -7.89
N GLU A 85 23.68 -2.29 -7.19
CA GLU A 85 24.12 -3.57 -6.63
C GLU A 85 23.19 -4.07 -5.50
N LEU A 86 22.69 -3.15 -4.67
CA LEU A 86 21.83 -3.46 -3.52
C LEU A 86 20.33 -3.39 -3.86
N LEU A 87 19.98 -2.48 -4.75
CA LEU A 87 18.61 -2.15 -5.13
C LEU A 87 18.56 -2.00 -6.66
N PRO A 88 18.59 -3.12 -7.40
CA PRO A 88 18.58 -3.12 -8.85
C PRO A 88 17.29 -2.54 -9.42
N ARG A 89 17.30 -2.24 -10.72
CA ARG A 89 16.20 -1.57 -11.40
C ARG A 89 14.87 -2.30 -11.25
N GLU A 90 14.87 -3.62 -11.33
CA GLU A 90 13.68 -4.46 -11.21
C GLU A 90 12.99 -4.27 -9.85
N GLU A 91 13.78 -4.16 -8.77
CA GLU A 91 13.25 -3.90 -7.44
C GLU A 91 12.74 -2.46 -7.30
N ARG A 92 13.39 -1.48 -7.94
CA ARG A 92 12.87 -0.09 -7.98
C ARG A 92 11.54 0.00 -8.72
N ASP A 93 11.44 -0.61 -9.90
CA ASP A 93 10.21 -0.62 -10.70
C ASP A 93 9.06 -1.30 -9.92
N LYS A 94 9.37 -2.36 -9.17
CA LYS A 94 8.45 -3.03 -8.26
C LYS A 94 8.02 -2.15 -7.08
N ILE A 95 8.94 -1.39 -6.48
CA ILE A 95 8.61 -0.39 -5.45
C ILE A 95 7.64 0.65 -6.00
N VAL A 96 7.94 1.26 -7.15
CA VAL A 96 7.07 2.27 -7.79
C VAL A 96 5.68 1.71 -8.06
N LYS A 97 5.62 0.48 -8.59
CA LYS A 97 4.34 -0.22 -8.83
C LYS A 97 3.56 -0.43 -7.54
N TYR A 98 4.20 -0.90 -6.47
CA TYR A 98 3.52 -1.16 -5.21
C TYR A 98 3.11 0.11 -4.47
N VAL A 99 3.94 1.16 -4.49
CA VAL A 99 3.59 2.47 -3.93
C VAL A 99 2.38 3.05 -4.65
N SER A 100 2.36 3.01 -5.99
CA SER A 100 1.18 3.44 -6.77
C SER A 100 -0.05 2.58 -6.47
N ARG A 101 0.12 1.26 -6.36
CA ARG A 101 -0.99 0.36 -6.05
C ARG A 101 -1.55 0.59 -4.65
N LEU A 102 -0.69 0.90 -3.68
CA LEU A 102 -1.06 1.25 -2.31
C LEU A 102 -1.98 2.46 -2.30
N ASP A 103 -1.63 3.53 -3.01
CA ASP A 103 -2.44 4.76 -3.09
C ASP A 103 -3.85 4.48 -3.64
N VAL A 104 -3.92 3.78 -4.78
CA VAL A 104 -5.20 3.42 -5.42
C VAL A 104 -6.08 2.58 -4.51
N LEU A 105 -5.53 1.54 -3.88
CA LEU A 105 -6.29 0.65 -2.99
C LEU A 105 -6.75 1.39 -1.73
N THR A 106 -5.91 2.27 -1.20
CA THR A 106 -6.22 3.08 -0.01
C THR A 106 -7.40 4.00 -0.28
N GLU A 107 -7.37 4.73 -1.39
CA GLU A 107 -8.44 5.67 -1.77
C GLU A 107 -9.77 4.94 -2.05
N CYS A 108 -9.71 3.78 -2.71
CA CYS A 108 -10.93 3.09 -3.13
C CYS A 108 -11.58 2.23 -2.03
N TYR A 109 -10.78 1.61 -1.15
CA TYR A 109 -11.24 0.51 -0.30
C TYR A 109 -11.07 0.72 1.20
N THR A 110 -10.41 1.80 1.64
CA THR A 110 -10.24 2.12 3.07
C THR A 110 -10.90 3.43 3.43
N ARG A 111 -11.25 3.62 4.72
CA ARG A 111 -11.88 4.85 5.20
C ARG A 111 -11.38 5.23 6.59
N GLY A 112 -11.70 6.45 7.03
CA GLY A 112 -11.51 6.87 8.41
C GLY A 112 -10.06 6.81 8.88
N LYS A 113 -9.83 6.18 10.04
CA LYS A 113 -8.51 6.09 10.68
C LYS A 113 -7.52 5.26 9.85
N LEU A 114 -7.96 4.13 9.29
CA LEU A 114 -7.12 3.26 8.48
C LEU A 114 -6.60 3.99 7.23
N ASN A 115 -7.49 4.68 6.51
CA ASN A 115 -7.12 5.47 5.34
C ASN A 115 -6.03 6.50 5.68
N LYS A 116 -6.22 7.30 6.75
CA LYS A 116 -5.24 8.31 7.16
C LYS A 116 -3.86 7.73 7.46
N LYS A 117 -3.82 6.57 8.13
CA LYS A 117 -2.56 5.89 8.45
C LYS A 117 -1.85 5.39 7.21
N ILE A 118 -2.58 4.73 6.31
CA ILE A 118 -1.98 4.21 5.08
C ILE A 118 -1.50 5.36 4.18
N ARG A 119 -2.21 6.49 4.14
CA ARG A 119 -1.74 7.67 3.40
C ARG A 119 -0.45 8.25 3.98
N SER A 120 -0.36 8.37 5.30
CA SER A 120 0.89 8.77 5.99
C SER A 120 2.05 7.80 5.69
N TYR A 121 1.75 6.50 5.72
CA TYR A 121 2.72 5.45 5.37
C TYR A 121 3.15 5.50 3.89
N HIS A 122 2.21 5.76 2.98
CA HIS A 122 2.48 5.97 1.56
C HIS A 122 3.37 7.20 1.31
N GLU A 123 3.06 8.34 1.94
CA GLU A 123 3.89 9.55 1.83
C GLU A 123 5.33 9.32 2.29
N MET A 124 5.50 8.58 3.39
CA MET A 124 6.81 8.18 3.89
C MET A 124 7.55 7.29 2.87
N LEU A 125 6.88 6.29 2.30
CA LEU A 125 7.48 5.42 1.29
C LEU A 125 7.87 6.16 0.02
N VAL A 126 7.05 7.11 -0.44
CA VAL A 126 7.39 7.98 -1.58
C VAL A 126 8.65 8.79 -1.28
N ALA A 127 8.71 9.42 -0.10
CA ALA A 127 9.85 10.23 0.28
C ALA A 127 11.13 9.39 0.39
N ILE A 128 11.07 8.23 1.04
CA ILE A 128 12.20 7.29 1.13
C ILE A 128 12.63 6.84 -0.26
N SER A 129 11.68 6.45 -1.12
CA SER A 129 11.98 5.98 -2.48
C SER A 129 12.68 7.07 -3.29
N ASN A 130 12.19 8.31 -3.24
CA ASN A 130 12.81 9.43 -3.95
C ASN A 130 14.21 9.72 -3.43
N TYR A 131 14.39 9.74 -2.10
CA TYR A 131 15.69 9.93 -1.46
C TYR A 131 16.69 8.86 -1.92
N THR A 132 16.31 7.59 -1.87
CA THR A 132 17.14 6.45 -2.31
C THR A 132 17.31 6.36 -3.84
N PHE A 133 16.37 6.84 -4.65
CA PHE A 133 16.50 6.74 -6.11
C PHE A 133 17.34 7.87 -6.70
N ASN A 134 17.43 9.00 -5.99
CA ASN A 134 18.10 10.19 -6.50
C ASN A 134 19.38 10.55 -5.75
N GLY A 135 19.71 9.84 -4.66
CA GLY A 135 20.89 10.14 -3.84
C GLY A 135 20.66 11.34 -2.91
N GLY A 136 19.41 11.56 -2.52
CA GLY A 136 18.97 12.72 -1.76
C GLY A 136 17.65 13.28 -2.25
N ASP A 137 16.92 13.93 -1.36
CA ASP A 137 15.71 14.69 -1.65
C ASP A 137 15.49 15.74 -0.55
N ILE A 138 15.41 17.01 -0.95
CA ILE A 138 15.14 18.14 -0.05
C ILE A 138 13.81 17.93 0.70
N ILE A 139 12.82 17.31 0.04
CA ILE A 139 11.51 17.04 0.66
C ILE A 139 11.66 15.98 1.76
N TYR A 140 12.46 14.94 1.53
CA TYR A 140 12.75 13.93 2.55
C TYR A 140 13.46 14.55 3.75
N GLU A 141 14.54 15.29 3.51
CA GLU A 141 15.35 15.92 4.56
C GLU A 141 14.53 16.90 5.41
N SER A 142 13.61 17.64 4.79
CA SER A 142 12.73 18.57 5.50
C SER A 142 11.70 17.88 6.40
N LYS A 143 11.24 16.67 6.04
CA LYS A 143 10.17 15.95 6.75
C LYS A 143 10.71 14.96 7.79
N PHE A 144 11.86 14.35 7.52
CA PHE A 144 12.39 13.22 8.30
C PHE A 144 13.78 13.51 8.90
N GLY A 145 14.40 14.64 8.54
CA GLY A 145 15.76 14.98 8.97
C GLY A 145 16.84 14.30 8.14
N ALA A 146 18.09 14.40 8.60
CA ALA A 146 19.27 13.81 7.94
C ALA A 146 19.40 12.29 8.18
N ASP A 147 18.54 11.71 9.02
CA ASP A 147 18.57 10.30 9.33
C ASP A 147 17.47 9.55 8.57
N PHE A 148 17.84 8.34 8.13
CA PHE A 148 16.89 7.43 7.52
C PHE A 148 15.81 7.08 8.55
N VAL A 149 14.55 6.90 8.12
CA VAL A 149 13.47 6.54 9.04
C VAL A 149 13.90 5.36 9.93
N GLU A 150 13.59 5.44 11.22
CA GLU A 150 13.98 4.37 12.14
C GLU A 150 13.24 3.08 11.81
N THR A 151 14.01 2.00 11.64
CA THR A 151 13.50 0.66 11.32
C THR A 151 12.44 0.17 12.30
N GLU A 152 12.58 0.45 13.61
CA GLU A 152 11.59 0.04 14.62
C GLU A 152 10.28 0.82 14.47
N LYS A 153 10.35 2.13 14.21
CA LYS A 153 9.17 2.94 13.93
C LYS A 153 8.47 2.44 12.66
N TYR A 154 9.21 2.20 11.59
CA TYR A 154 8.67 1.64 10.35
C TYR A 154 7.96 0.30 10.58
N ARG A 155 8.61 -0.61 11.32
CA ARG A 155 8.05 -1.93 11.66
C ARG A 155 6.79 -1.82 12.50
N SER A 156 6.77 -0.93 13.49
CA SER A 156 5.60 -0.67 14.32
C SER A 156 4.42 -0.14 13.49
N ASP A 157 4.66 0.90 12.68
CA ASP A 157 3.64 1.52 11.82
C ASP A 157 3.07 0.47 10.83
N THR A 158 3.94 -0.33 10.21
CA THR A 158 3.55 -1.41 9.31
C THR A 158 2.67 -2.44 10.02
N LYS A 159 3.07 -2.90 11.20
CA LYS A 159 2.31 -3.88 11.97
C LYS A 159 0.92 -3.35 12.35
N GLU A 160 0.85 -2.11 12.82
CA GLU A 160 -0.41 -1.50 13.23
C GLU A 160 -1.40 -1.40 12.06
N ILE A 161 -0.91 -1.02 10.87
CA ILE A 161 -1.72 -0.98 9.65
C ILE A 161 -2.22 -2.38 9.26
N LEU A 162 -1.34 -3.38 9.25
CA LEU A 162 -1.71 -4.75 8.90
C LEU A 162 -2.76 -5.32 9.86
N ASP A 163 -2.64 -5.05 11.16
CA ASP A 163 -3.61 -5.47 12.16
C ASP A 163 -4.97 -4.78 11.97
N GLU A 164 -5.00 -3.51 11.57
CA GLU A 164 -6.24 -2.79 11.23
C GLU A 164 -6.90 -3.32 9.96
N ILE A 165 -6.13 -3.67 8.91
CA ILE A 165 -6.67 -4.30 7.70
C ILE A 165 -7.32 -5.65 8.03
N ILE A 166 -6.67 -6.49 8.85
CA ILE A 166 -7.22 -7.78 9.28
C ILE A 166 -8.56 -7.58 10.01
N LYS A 167 -8.67 -6.54 10.85
CA LYS A 167 -9.94 -6.22 11.52
C LYS A 167 -11.03 -5.87 10.51
N GLU A 168 -10.71 -5.10 9.48
CA GLU A 168 -11.68 -4.77 8.41
C GLU A 168 -12.09 -5.97 7.54
N ILE A 169 -11.23 -6.98 7.41
CA ILE A 169 -11.55 -8.21 6.66
C ILE A 169 -12.46 -9.14 7.47
N LYS A 170 -12.29 -9.18 8.79
CA LYS A 170 -13.04 -10.08 9.69
C LYS A 170 -14.46 -9.59 10.03
N VAL A 171 -14.79 -8.34 9.72
CA VAL A 171 -16.10 -7.69 9.95
C VAL A 171 -16.95 -7.77 8.69
#